data_AF-A0A9D3AWP8-F1
#
_entry.id   AF-A0A9D3AWP8-F1
#
_cell.length_a   1.000
_cell.length_b   1.000
_cell.length_c   1.000
_cell.angle_alpha   90.00
_cell.angle_beta   90.00
_cell.angle_gamma   90.00
#
_symmetry.space_group_name_H-M   'P 1'
#
loop_
_entity.id
_entity.type
_entity.pdbx_description
1 polymer ?
#
loop_
_entity_poly.entity_id
_entity_poly.type
_entity_poly.pdbx_seq_one_letter_code
_entity_poly.pdbx_strand_id
1 'polypeptide(L)'
;MNITEINHNFNSALVQRVATRRIMLHHSDSQGDEDAATIHRWHLSRGWAGIGYHFVVMGSGEIQRGRPENTVGAHAESNNSDSIGICLVGNFSRWEPSLAQLDSLVWLIKYLESKYGKLKIQSHRDVNPTECPGSKFPWERLQILLGNAPKPDPHVVKLMLNGRLLEVEEPLRVVDGRAQAFLSGNWVQLRDVANLLNADIHWDQVTRTVNIVIN
;
A
#
# COMPACT_ATOMS: atom_id res chain seq x y z
N MET A 1 -5.00 -16.98 -3.32
CA MET A 1 -3.59 -16.58 -3.16
C MET A 1 -2.95 -17.50 -2.12
N ASN A 2 -1.65 -17.71 -2.22
CA ASN A 2 -0.89 -18.56 -1.31
C ASN A 2 0.27 -17.77 -0.70
N ILE A 3 0.80 -18.25 0.41
CA ILE A 3 2.01 -17.71 1.05
C ILE A 3 3.16 -18.67 0.73
N THR A 4 4.22 -18.17 0.08
CA THR A 4 5.45 -18.93 -0.15
C THR A 4 6.22 -19.00 1.16
N GLU A 5 6.34 -20.20 1.74
CA GLU A 5 7.14 -20.41 2.95
C GLU A 5 8.63 -20.40 2.60
N ILE A 6 9.40 -19.54 3.26
CA ILE A 6 10.85 -19.42 3.07
C ILE A 6 11.54 -19.85 4.36
N ASN A 7 12.45 -20.82 4.27
CA ASN A 7 13.20 -21.31 5.42
C ASN A 7 14.32 -20.32 5.77
N HIS A 8 14.17 -19.63 6.90
CA HIS A 8 15.14 -18.66 7.43
C HIS A 8 15.89 -19.24 8.63
N ASN A 9 17.21 -19.06 8.66
CA ASN A 9 18.06 -19.45 9.79
C ASN A 9 18.25 -18.24 10.71
N PHE A 10 17.48 -18.15 11.80
CA PHE A 10 17.57 -17.02 12.73
C PHE A 10 18.77 -17.14 13.67
N ASN A 11 19.47 -16.02 13.91
CA ASN A 11 20.66 -15.94 14.78
C ASN A 11 20.35 -16.06 16.28
N SER A 12 19.09 -16.04 16.67
CA SER A 12 18.67 -16.23 18.06
C SER A 12 17.26 -16.80 18.16
N ALA A 13 16.92 -17.32 19.33
CA ALA A 13 15.57 -17.82 19.61
C ALA A 13 14.54 -16.68 19.48
N LEU A 14 13.44 -16.98 18.80
CA LEU A 14 12.35 -16.02 18.62
C LEU A 14 11.31 -16.16 19.74
N VAL A 15 10.85 -15.02 20.25
CA VAL A 15 9.82 -14.99 21.28
C VAL A 15 8.46 -15.12 20.62
N GLN A 16 7.60 -16.02 21.14
CA GLN A 16 6.22 -16.10 20.70
C GLN A 16 5.42 -14.89 21.17
N ARG A 17 4.55 -14.39 20.29
CA ARG A 17 3.69 -13.25 20.53
C ARG A 17 2.43 -13.70 21.26
N VAL A 18 2.09 -13.04 22.36
CA VAL A 18 0.94 -13.41 23.21
C VAL A 18 -0.41 -13.03 22.58
N ALA A 19 -0.44 -11.98 21.76
CA ALA A 19 -1.66 -11.53 21.08
C ALA A 19 -1.34 -10.84 19.74
N THR A 20 -2.28 -10.85 18.81
CA THR A 20 -2.20 -10.07 17.56
C THR A 20 -3.35 -9.09 17.54
N ARG A 21 -3.07 -7.79 17.54
CA ARG A 21 -4.09 -6.73 17.58
C ARG A 21 -4.04 -5.78 16.38
N ARG A 22 -2.90 -5.76 15.68
CA ARG A 22 -2.66 -4.79 14.61
C ARG A 22 -1.74 -5.31 13.52
N ILE A 23 -1.88 -4.71 12.35
CA ILE A 23 -1.00 -4.88 11.20
C ILE A 23 -0.30 -3.55 10.96
N MET A 24 1.02 -3.59 10.75
CA MET A 24 1.81 -2.43 10.37
C MET A 24 2.34 -2.62 8.96
N LEU A 25 2.03 -1.64 8.10
CA LEU A 25 2.45 -1.64 6.71
C LEU A 25 3.75 -0.87 6.54
N HIS A 26 4.65 -1.49 5.78
CA HIS A 26 5.97 -0.98 5.46
C HIS A 26 6.21 -1.01 3.96
N HIS A 27 7.13 -0.16 3.51
CA HIS A 27 7.85 -0.38 2.26
C HIS A 27 9.27 -0.87 2.55
N SER A 28 9.96 -1.42 1.56
CA SER A 28 11.37 -1.81 1.71
C SER A 28 12.34 -0.65 1.48
N ASP A 29 11.85 0.49 0.97
CA ASP A 29 12.66 1.56 0.37
C ASP A 29 13.52 1.03 -0.81
N SER A 30 12.92 0.05 -1.49
CA SER A 30 13.40 -0.79 -2.60
C SER A 30 13.48 -0.15 -3.99
N GLN A 31 14.38 -0.62 -4.87
CA GLN A 31 14.13 -0.60 -6.33
C GLN A 31 13.28 -1.79 -6.81
N GLY A 32 13.11 -2.85 -6.00
CA GLY A 32 12.11 -3.88 -6.27
C GLY A 32 12.58 -5.34 -6.30
N ASP A 33 13.85 -5.62 -6.00
CA ASP A 33 14.49 -6.93 -6.23
C ASP A 33 14.84 -7.69 -4.93
N GLU A 34 14.41 -7.18 -3.78
CA GLU A 34 14.74 -7.70 -2.46
C GLU A 34 13.65 -8.63 -1.91
N ASP A 35 13.81 -9.91 -2.18
CA ASP A 35 12.99 -10.98 -1.61
C ASP A 35 13.15 -11.13 -0.09
N ALA A 36 12.29 -11.95 0.54
CA ALA A 36 12.35 -12.20 1.97
C ALA A 36 13.70 -12.75 2.43
N ALA A 37 14.37 -13.59 1.62
CA ALA A 37 15.69 -14.13 1.93
C ALA A 37 16.77 -13.04 1.92
N THR A 38 16.68 -12.08 1.00
CA THR A 38 17.59 -10.94 0.88
C THR A 38 17.42 -9.99 2.06
N ILE A 39 16.18 -9.62 2.39
CA ILE A 39 15.89 -8.81 3.58
C ILE A 39 16.36 -9.52 4.85
N HIS A 40 16.20 -10.84 4.94
CA HIS A 40 16.73 -11.62 6.06
C HIS A 40 18.24 -11.46 6.20
N ARG A 41 19.03 -11.63 5.13
CA ARG A 41 20.49 -11.43 5.15
C ARG A 41 20.88 -10.01 5.56
N TRP A 42 20.16 -9.00 5.09
CA TRP A 42 20.41 -7.60 5.48
C TRP A 42 20.12 -7.34 6.97
N HIS A 43 19.07 -7.94 7.51
CA HIS A 43 18.76 -7.77 8.93
C HIS A 43 19.76 -8.53 9.82
N LEU A 44 20.24 -9.70 9.38
CA LEU A 44 21.35 -10.39 10.07
C LEU A 44 22.61 -9.53 10.10
N SER A 45 22.98 -8.87 9.00
CA SER A 45 24.17 -7.99 8.96
C SER A 45 24.05 -6.74 9.84
N ARG A 46 22.81 -6.36 10.19
CA ARG A 46 22.51 -5.30 11.18
C ARG A 46 22.48 -5.80 12.63
N GLY A 47 22.84 -7.06 12.87
CA GLY A 47 22.88 -7.68 14.20
C GLY A 47 21.51 -8.12 14.72
N TRP A 48 20.47 -8.16 13.87
CA TRP A 48 19.16 -8.67 14.28
C TRP A 48 19.16 -10.20 14.22
N ALA A 49 18.15 -10.82 14.83
CA ALA A 49 17.96 -12.27 14.71
C ALA A 49 17.69 -12.73 13.26
N GLY A 50 17.31 -11.82 12.36
CA GLY A 50 16.93 -12.08 10.97
C GLY A 50 15.86 -11.09 10.51
N ILE A 51 15.17 -11.41 9.42
CA ILE A 51 14.06 -10.59 8.90
C ILE A 51 13.06 -10.21 10.00
N GLY A 52 12.70 -8.92 10.01
CA GLY A 52 11.87 -8.31 11.06
C GLY A 52 10.39 -8.29 10.71
N TYR A 53 10.06 -8.37 9.42
CA TYR A 53 8.71 -8.47 8.89
C TYR A 53 8.23 -9.92 8.91
N HIS A 54 6.93 -10.13 9.10
CA HIS A 54 6.33 -11.47 9.06
C HIS A 54 6.01 -11.88 7.61
N PHE A 55 5.72 -10.88 6.77
CA PHE A 55 5.38 -11.06 5.36
C PHE A 55 6.08 -10.02 4.50
N VAL A 56 6.49 -10.46 3.31
CA VAL A 56 7.02 -9.62 2.24
C VAL A 56 6.12 -9.79 1.02
N VAL A 57 5.66 -8.69 0.42
CA VAL A 57 4.82 -8.70 -0.78
C VAL A 57 5.65 -8.13 -1.94
N MET A 58 6.06 -9.02 -2.84
CA MET A 58 6.88 -8.70 -4.01
C MET A 58 6.13 -7.81 -5.00
N GLY A 59 6.83 -7.11 -5.89
CA GLY A 59 6.21 -6.28 -6.94
C GLY A 59 5.21 -7.04 -7.83
N SER A 60 5.43 -8.36 -8.00
CA SER A 60 4.53 -9.29 -8.71
C SER A 60 3.25 -9.64 -7.94
N GLY A 61 3.14 -9.27 -6.67
CA GLY A 61 2.08 -9.70 -5.75
C GLY A 61 2.37 -11.02 -5.03
N GLU A 62 3.50 -11.69 -5.28
CA GLU A 62 3.87 -12.88 -4.50
C GLU A 62 4.03 -12.51 -3.01
N ILE A 63 3.41 -13.30 -2.13
CA ILE A 63 3.51 -13.14 -0.67
C ILE A 63 4.51 -14.17 -0.15
N GLN A 64 5.62 -13.70 0.40
CA GLN A 64 6.66 -14.55 0.98
C GLN A 64 6.65 -14.45 2.50
N ARG A 65 6.81 -15.60 3.17
CA ARG A 65 7.00 -15.65 4.61
C ARG A 65 8.36 -15.05 4.97
N GLY A 66 8.34 -14.09 5.89
CA GLY A 66 9.53 -13.62 6.59
C GLY A 66 9.65 -14.35 7.92
N ARG A 67 9.44 -13.60 9.00
CA ARG A 67 9.43 -14.11 10.37
C ARG A 67 8.19 -14.99 10.62
N PRO A 68 8.29 -16.08 11.42
CA PRO A 68 7.14 -16.89 11.79
C PRO A 68 6.00 -16.04 12.35
N GLU A 69 4.79 -16.27 11.84
CA GLU A 69 3.63 -15.40 12.05
C GLU A 69 3.27 -15.15 13.52
N ASN A 70 3.47 -16.16 14.37
CA ASN A 70 3.16 -16.15 15.79
C ASN A 70 4.30 -15.62 16.69
N THR A 71 5.36 -15.05 16.13
CA THR A 71 6.49 -14.52 16.91
C THR A 71 6.49 -12.99 16.98
N VAL A 72 7.18 -12.41 17.95
CA VAL A 72 7.34 -10.94 18.04
C VAL A 72 8.19 -10.46 16.87
N GLY A 73 7.74 -9.41 16.18
CA GLY A 73 8.45 -8.82 15.03
C GLY A 73 9.69 -8.00 15.42
N ALA A 74 10.38 -7.48 14.40
CA ALA A 74 11.43 -6.46 14.56
C ALA A 74 11.28 -5.42 13.44
N HIS A 75 10.15 -4.72 13.40
CA HIS A 75 9.80 -3.82 12.29
C HIS A 75 9.34 -2.43 12.73
N ALA A 76 8.88 -2.26 13.97
CA ALA A 76 8.47 -0.97 14.53
C ALA A 76 8.82 -0.91 16.02
N GLU A 77 9.79 -0.08 16.38
CA GLU A 77 10.31 0.02 17.75
C GLU A 77 9.18 0.31 18.74
N SER A 78 9.20 -0.37 19.89
CA SER A 78 8.17 -0.33 20.95
C SER A 78 6.76 -0.77 20.53
N ASN A 79 6.59 -1.27 19.30
CA ASN A 79 5.28 -1.61 18.75
C ASN A 79 5.19 -3.07 18.26
N ASN A 80 6.28 -3.84 18.32
CA ASN A 80 6.35 -5.21 17.79
C ASN A 80 5.58 -6.28 18.58
N SER A 81 5.29 -6.05 19.87
CA SER A 81 4.82 -7.09 20.81
C SER A 81 3.40 -7.60 20.56
N ASP A 82 2.61 -6.89 19.75
CA ASP A 82 1.22 -7.26 19.42
C ASP A 82 0.87 -7.05 17.93
N SER A 83 1.88 -6.91 17.07
CA SER A 83 1.71 -6.53 15.67
C SER A 83 2.29 -7.53 14.67
N ILE A 84 1.65 -7.60 13.51
CA ILE A 84 2.20 -8.21 12.30
C ILE A 84 2.72 -7.12 11.36
N GLY A 85 4.04 -7.10 11.11
CA GLY A 85 4.65 -6.30 10.06
C GLY A 85 4.54 -6.95 8.68
N ILE A 86 3.97 -6.23 7.72
CA ILE A 86 3.91 -6.57 6.29
C ILE A 86 4.73 -5.54 5.53
N CYS A 87 5.75 -5.99 4.80
CA CYS A 87 6.58 -5.14 3.95
C CYS A 87 6.21 -5.34 2.49
N LEU A 88 5.87 -4.26 1.79
CA LEU A 88 5.71 -4.27 0.34
C LEU A 88 7.02 -3.82 -0.29
N VAL A 89 7.52 -4.60 -1.25
CA VAL A 89 8.79 -4.32 -1.94
C VAL A 89 8.64 -3.12 -2.86
N GLY A 90 9.46 -2.09 -2.65
CA GLY A 90 9.51 -0.84 -3.42
C GLY A 90 9.77 0.40 -2.58
N ASN A 91 9.97 1.53 -3.27
CA ASN A 91 10.06 2.87 -2.67
C ASN A 91 8.79 3.66 -3.01
N PHE A 92 7.81 3.61 -2.11
CA PHE A 92 6.56 4.37 -2.28
C PHE A 92 6.61 5.83 -1.84
N SER A 93 7.79 6.39 -1.63
CA SER A 93 7.97 7.85 -1.70
C SER A 93 8.14 8.30 -3.16
N ARG A 94 8.54 7.39 -4.06
CA ARG A 94 8.78 7.67 -5.49
C ARG A 94 7.68 7.13 -6.40
N TRP A 95 7.19 5.92 -6.16
CA TRP A 95 6.24 5.23 -7.04
C TRP A 95 5.05 4.67 -6.27
N GLU A 96 3.92 4.40 -6.91
CA GLU A 96 2.84 3.68 -6.22
C GLU A 96 3.14 2.17 -6.16
N PRO A 97 2.62 1.42 -5.16
CA PRO A 97 2.63 -0.03 -5.20
C PRO A 97 1.90 -0.55 -6.44
N SER A 98 2.33 -1.70 -6.95
CA SER A 98 1.63 -2.34 -8.07
C SER A 98 0.21 -2.76 -7.67
N LEU A 99 -0.69 -2.89 -8.65
CA LEU A 99 -2.04 -3.40 -8.39
C LEU A 99 -2.00 -4.83 -7.81
N ALA A 100 -1.07 -5.66 -8.28
CA ALA A 100 -0.87 -7.02 -7.76
C ALA A 100 -0.44 -7.01 -6.29
N GLN A 101 0.42 -6.05 -5.89
CA GLN A 101 0.77 -5.87 -4.48
C GLN A 101 -0.43 -5.47 -3.63
N LEU A 102 -1.26 -4.55 -4.11
CA LEU A 102 -2.46 -4.12 -3.38
C LEU A 102 -3.49 -5.24 -3.23
N ASP A 103 -3.72 -6.02 -4.29
CA ASP A 103 -4.63 -7.18 -4.24
C ASP A 103 -4.15 -8.23 -3.23
N SER A 104 -2.85 -8.55 -3.27
CA SER A 104 -2.23 -9.47 -2.31
C SER A 104 -2.25 -8.95 -0.88
N LEU A 105 -2.03 -7.65 -0.69
CA LEU A 105 -2.14 -7.02 0.62
C LEU A 105 -3.58 -7.11 1.17
N VAL A 106 -4.59 -6.82 0.36
CA VAL A 106 -6.01 -6.92 0.76
C VAL A 106 -6.36 -8.36 1.14
N TRP A 107 -5.94 -9.32 0.33
CA TRP A 107 -6.15 -10.74 0.64
C TRP A 107 -5.44 -11.12 1.95
N LEU A 108 -4.19 -10.71 2.13
CA LEU A 108 -3.39 -11.03 3.31
C LEU A 108 -3.97 -10.43 4.59
N ILE A 109 -4.43 -9.18 4.55
CA ILE A 109 -5.11 -8.54 5.68
C ILE A 109 -6.37 -9.33 6.05
N LYS A 110 -7.22 -9.68 5.07
CA LYS A 110 -8.45 -10.47 5.32
C LYS A 110 -8.14 -11.87 5.84
N TYR A 111 -7.07 -12.51 5.33
CA TYR A 111 -6.59 -13.79 5.82
C TYR A 111 -6.16 -13.70 7.30
N LEU A 112 -5.44 -12.65 7.68
CA LEU A 112 -5.03 -12.44 9.07
C LEU A 112 -6.21 -12.08 9.97
N GLU A 113 -7.16 -11.25 9.49
CA GLU A 113 -8.37 -10.92 10.24
C GLU A 113 -9.26 -12.15 10.47
N SER A 114 -9.30 -13.12 9.55
CA SER A 114 -10.05 -14.36 9.76
C SER A 114 -9.46 -15.24 10.88
N LYS A 115 -8.16 -15.10 11.15
CA LYS A 115 -7.44 -15.84 12.19
C LYS A 115 -7.42 -15.13 13.55
N TYR A 116 -7.28 -13.81 13.54
CA TYR A 116 -7.03 -13.00 14.74
C TYR A 116 -8.20 -12.07 15.11
N GLY A 117 -9.28 -12.06 14.35
CA GLY A 117 -10.37 -11.09 14.49
C GLY A 117 -10.04 -9.75 13.82
N LYS A 118 -10.87 -8.72 14.04
CA LYS A 118 -10.63 -7.39 13.44
C LYS A 118 -9.29 -6.83 13.92
N LEU A 119 -8.43 -6.44 12.97
CA LEU A 119 -7.11 -5.90 13.27
C LEU A 119 -7.06 -4.41 12.95
N LYS A 120 -6.36 -3.64 13.79
CA LYS A 120 -6.07 -2.24 13.47
C LYS A 120 -5.01 -2.20 12.37
N ILE A 121 -5.32 -1.61 11.22
CA ILE A 121 -4.37 -1.44 10.10
C ILE A 121 -3.73 -0.06 10.21
N GLN A 122 -2.41 -0.01 10.28
CA GLN A 122 -1.66 1.21 10.50
C GLN A 122 -0.42 1.27 9.61
N SER A 123 0.09 2.46 9.38
CA SER A 123 1.39 2.69 8.77
C SER A 123 2.51 2.60 9.82
N HIS A 124 3.77 2.40 9.41
CA HIS A 124 4.91 2.57 10.31
C HIS A 124 5.00 4.02 10.83
N ARG A 125 4.74 5.01 9.97
CA ARG A 125 4.74 6.44 10.35
C ARG A 125 3.67 6.83 11.38
N ASP A 126 2.63 6.03 11.57
CA ASP A 126 1.61 6.28 12.61
C ASP A 126 2.16 6.03 14.02
N VAL A 127 3.28 5.28 14.15
CA VAL A 127 3.81 4.81 15.44
C VAL A 127 5.28 5.15 15.67
N ASN A 128 6.05 5.46 14.62
CA ASN A 128 7.45 5.88 14.71
C ASN A 128 7.74 7.05 13.75
N PRO A 129 8.76 7.90 14.00
CA PRO A 129 9.11 9.03 13.13
C PRO A 129 9.84 8.54 11.87
N THR A 130 9.07 8.19 10.84
CA THR A 130 9.57 7.67 9.55
C THR A 130 8.68 8.12 8.39
N GLU A 131 9.20 8.09 7.17
CA GLU A 131 8.39 8.26 5.96
C GLU A 131 7.62 7.00 5.56
N CYS A 132 8.05 5.84 6.07
CA CYS A 132 7.51 4.52 5.71
C CYS A 132 6.00 4.40 6.03
N PRO A 133 5.16 3.90 5.10
CA PRO A 133 5.49 3.20 3.85
C PRO A 133 5.66 4.10 2.61
N GLY A 134 5.89 5.40 2.77
CA GLY A 134 6.07 6.36 1.69
C GLY A 134 4.82 7.18 1.38
N SER A 135 5.03 8.39 0.86
CA SER A 135 3.97 9.37 0.61
C SER A 135 2.98 8.99 -0.50
N LYS A 136 3.39 8.13 -1.43
CA LYS A 136 2.55 7.62 -2.53
C LYS A 136 1.86 6.30 -2.21
N PHE A 137 1.95 5.79 -0.98
CA PHE A 137 1.17 4.63 -0.58
C PHE A 137 -0.34 4.98 -0.56
N PRO A 138 -1.21 4.26 -1.31
CA PRO A 138 -2.58 4.70 -1.56
C PRO A 138 -3.55 4.28 -0.44
N TRP A 139 -3.47 4.95 0.70
CA TRP A 139 -4.27 4.64 1.90
C TRP A 139 -5.78 4.67 1.66
N GLU A 140 -6.31 5.68 0.98
CA GLU A 140 -7.74 5.79 0.67
C GLU A 140 -8.22 4.58 -0.14
N ARG A 141 -7.48 4.23 -1.19
CA ARG A 141 -7.75 3.05 -2.03
C ARG A 141 -7.78 1.78 -1.19
N LEU A 142 -6.79 1.57 -0.34
CA LEU A 142 -6.72 0.40 0.54
C LEU A 142 -7.95 0.32 1.47
N GLN A 143 -8.34 1.42 2.11
CA GLN A 143 -9.50 1.42 3.01
C GLN A 143 -10.81 1.12 2.27
N ILE A 144 -10.98 1.61 1.04
CA ILE A 144 -12.13 1.27 0.19
C ILE A 144 -12.13 -0.23 -0.15
N LEU A 145 -10.98 -0.79 -0.56
CA LEU A 145 -10.87 -2.21 -0.92
C LEU A 145 -11.09 -3.16 0.28
N LEU A 146 -10.71 -2.71 1.48
CA LEU A 146 -10.99 -3.42 2.73
C LEU A 146 -12.45 -3.26 3.19
N GLY A 147 -13.22 -2.34 2.59
CA GLY A 147 -14.59 -2.03 3.00
C GLY A 147 -14.66 -1.20 4.29
N ASN A 148 -13.55 -0.60 4.72
CA ASN A 148 -13.49 0.25 5.91
C ASN A 148 -13.85 1.73 5.60
N ALA A 149 -13.88 2.10 4.31
CA ALA A 149 -14.30 3.42 3.84
C ALA A 149 -15.44 3.28 2.82
N PRO A 150 -16.35 4.27 2.73
CA PRO A 150 -17.42 4.25 1.75
C PRO A 150 -16.85 4.26 0.33
N LYS A 151 -17.49 3.51 -0.57
CA LYS A 151 -17.18 3.63 -2.00
C LYS A 151 -17.58 5.04 -2.47
N PRO A 152 -16.79 5.71 -3.31
CA PRO A 152 -17.17 6.99 -3.88
C PRO A 152 -18.47 6.89 -4.68
N ASP A 153 -19.20 8.00 -4.80
CA ASP A 153 -20.37 8.08 -5.67
C ASP A 153 -19.95 7.71 -7.11
N PRO A 154 -20.61 6.74 -7.76
CA PRO A 154 -20.25 6.33 -9.10
C PRO A 154 -20.36 7.44 -10.15
N HIS A 155 -21.11 8.52 -9.89
CA HIS A 155 -21.33 9.63 -10.81
C HIS A 155 -20.40 10.82 -10.57
N VAL A 156 -19.66 10.86 -9.46
CA VAL A 156 -18.76 11.97 -9.09
C VAL A 156 -17.31 11.56 -9.29
N VAL A 157 -16.51 12.45 -9.90
CA VAL A 157 -15.08 12.26 -10.12
C VAL A 157 -14.27 13.31 -9.37
N LYS A 158 -13.20 12.85 -8.70
CA LYS A 158 -12.17 13.73 -8.14
C LYS A 158 -11.13 14.05 -9.21
N LEU A 159 -10.66 15.30 -9.27
CA LEU A 159 -9.55 15.71 -10.12
C LEU A 159 -8.35 16.13 -9.27
N MET A 160 -7.22 15.51 -9.54
CA MET A 160 -5.94 15.83 -8.94
C MET A 160 -5.03 16.43 -10.01
N LEU A 161 -4.37 17.53 -9.69
CA LEU A 161 -3.34 18.15 -10.54
C LEU A 161 -2.04 18.23 -9.75
N ASN A 162 -0.97 17.61 -10.26
CA ASN A 162 0.34 17.53 -9.61
C ASN A 162 0.25 17.13 -8.12
N GLY A 163 -0.64 16.18 -7.80
CA GLY A 163 -0.85 15.68 -6.43
C GLY A 163 -1.73 16.55 -5.53
N ARG A 164 -2.33 17.63 -6.05
CA ARG A 164 -3.28 18.48 -5.31
C ARG A 164 -4.71 18.25 -5.80
N LEU A 165 -5.65 18.04 -4.87
CA LEU A 165 -7.08 17.98 -5.17
C LEU A 165 -7.54 19.35 -5.68
N LEU A 166 -8.20 19.36 -6.83
CA LEU A 166 -8.86 20.54 -7.36
C LEU A 166 -10.33 20.52 -6.96
N GLU A 167 -10.76 21.61 -6.35
CA GLU A 167 -12.18 21.88 -6.14
C GLU A 167 -12.78 22.34 -7.46
N VAL A 168 -13.92 21.75 -7.81
CA VAL A 168 -14.68 22.07 -9.01
C VAL A 168 -16.08 22.45 -8.58
N GLU A 169 -16.62 23.52 -9.15
CA GLU A 169 -17.98 23.99 -8.83
C GLU A 169 -19.02 23.01 -9.35
N GLU A 170 -18.80 22.47 -10.55
CA GLU A 170 -19.65 21.45 -11.16
C GLU A 170 -18.99 20.08 -11.04
N PRO A 171 -19.73 19.03 -10.61
CA PRO A 171 -19.17 17.70 -10.45
C PRO A 171 -18.72 17.16 -11.81
N LEU A 172 -17.46 16.75 -11.85
CA LEU A 172 -16.92 15.98 -12.96
C LEU A 172 -17.64 14.63 -13.03
N ARG A 173 -17.83 14.12 -14.24
CA ARG A 173 -18.55 12.86 -14.49
C ARG A 173 -17.74 11.88 -15.30
N VAL A 174 -18.14 10.60 -15.29
CA VAL A 174 -17.63 9.59 -16.23
C VAL A 174 -18.73 9.17 -17.20
N VAL A 175 -18.42 9.21 -18.49
CA VAL A 175 -19.27 8.69 -19.58
C VAL A 175 -18.41 7.73 -20.40
N ASP A 176 -18.88 6.49 -20.60
CA ASP A 176 -18.19 5.43 -21.35
C ASP A 176 -16.72 5.21 -20.92
N GLY A 177 -16.49 5.24 -19.61
CA GLY A 177 -15.15 5.05 -19.02
C GLY A 177 -14.21 6.25 -19.19
N ARG A 178 -14.70 7.39 -19.66
CA ARG A 178 -13.91 8.61 -19.85
C ARG A 178 -14.43 9.73 -18.95
N ALA A 179 -13.51 10.36 -18.22
CA ALA A 179 -13.84 11.45 -17.33
C ALA A 179 -13.97 12.78 -18.09
N GLN A 180 -15.03 13.52 -17.81
CA GLN A 180 -15.38 14.77 -18.47
C GLN A 180 -15.52 15.91 -17.45
N ALA A 181 -15.11 17.11 -17.87
CA ALA A 181 -15.36 18.37 -17.18
C ALA A 181 -16.33 19.23 -17.99
N PHE A 182 -17.15 20.03 -17.30
CA PHE A 182 -17.99 21.03 -17.95
C PHE A 182 -17.20 22.34 -18.07
N LEU A 183 -16.84 22.72 -19.30
CA LEU A 183 -16.03 23.89 -19.61
C LEU A 183 -16.72 24.70 -20.70
N SER A 184 -16.92 26.00 -20.45
CA SER A 184 -17.50 26.94 -21.43
C SER A 184 -18.80 26.44 -22.07
N GLY A 185 -19.71 25.88 -21.25
CA GLY A 185 -21.01 25.40 -21.70
C GLY A 185 -21.01 24.01 -22.35
N ASN A 186 -19.88 23.31 -22.40
CA ASN A 186 -19.74 22.01 -23.07
C ASN A 186 -19.02 20.98 -22.19
N TRP A 187 -19.32 19.70 -22.39
CA TRP A 187 -18.57 18.61 -21.76
C TRP A 187 -17.32 18.29 -22.57
N VAL A 188 -16.16 18.44 -21.94
CA VAL A 188 -14.83 18.22 -22.53
C VAL A 188 -14.17 17.03 -21.85
N GLN A 189 -13.50 16.17 -22.60
CA GLN A 189 -12.75 15.04 -22.02
C GLN A 189 -11.52 15.56 -21.29
N LEU A 190 -11.30 15.11 -20.05
CA LEU A 190 -10.11 15.51 -19.29
C LEU A 190 -8.81 15.07 -19.96
N ARG A 191 -8.86 14.00 -20.77
CA ARG A 191 -7.72 13.57 -21.59
C ARG A 191 -7.34 14.60 -22.66
N ASP A 192 -8.32 15.28 -23.26
CA ASP A 192 -8.04 16.32 -24.26
C ASP A 192 -7.34 17.52 -23.60
N VAL A 193 -7.77 17.89 -22.39
CA VAL A 193 -7.12 18.92 -21.57
C VAL A 193 -5.69 18.52 -21.22
N ALA A 194 -5.46 17.28 -20.77
CA ALA A 194 -4.12 16.80 -20.45
C ALA A 194 -3.18 16.80 -21.67
N ASN A 195 -3.69 16.37 -22.84
CA ASN A 195 -2.92 16.38 -24.09
C ASN A 195 -2.49 17.80 -24.49
N LEU A 196 -3.37 18.80 -24.34
CA LEU A 196 -3.04 20.21 -24.62
C LEU A 196 -1.92 20.75 -23.72
N LEU A 197 -1.81 20.21 -22.50
CA LEU A 197 -0.79 20.59 -21.52
C LEU A 197 0.47 19.74 -21.60
N ASN A 198 0.56 18.78 -22.53
CA ASN A 198 1.62 17.77 -22.57
C ASN A 198 1.81 17.04 -21.22
N ALA A 199 0.68 16.73 -20.58
CA ALA A 199 0.60 16.16 -19.23
C ALA A 199 0.21 14.68 -19.27
N ASP A 200 0.74 13.90 -18.33
CA ASP A 200 0.31 12.54 -18.10
C ASP A 200 -1.07 12.51 -17.41
N ILE A 201 -1.91 11.54 -17.76
CA ILE A 201 -3.23 11.35 -17.16
C ILE A 201 -3.46 9.90 -16.75
N HIS A 202 -3.82 9.70 -15.48
CA HIS A 202 -4.12 8.40 -14.90
C HIS A 202 -5.53 8.37 -14.30
N TRP A 203 -6.26 7.27 -14.53
CA TRP A 203 -7.60 7.05 -13.99
C TRP A 203 -7.58 5.95 -12.92
N ASP A 204 -7.98 6.28 -11.70
CA ASP A 204 -8.23 5.32 -10.63
C ASP A 204 -9.74 5.02 -10.51
N GLN A 205 -10.13 3.81 -10.93
CA GLN A 205 -11.50 3.33 -10.86
C GLN A 205 -12.05 3.12 -9.43
N VAL A 206 -11.19 2.82 -8.45
CA VAL A 206 -11.57 2.51 -7.07
C VAL A 206 -11.85 3.79 -6.29
N THR A 207 -10.96 4.78 -6.41
CA THR A 207 -11.13 6.09 -5.74
C THR A 207 -11.93 7.08 -6.57
N ARG A 208 -12.22 6.74 -7.83
CA ARG A 208 -12.86 7.60 -8.85
C ARG A 208 -12.10 8.90 -9.06
N THR A 209 -10.77 8.80 -9.18
CA THR A 209 -9.87 9.95 -9.28
C THR A 209 -9.16 10.00 -10.63
N VAL A 210 -9.19 11.15 -11.28
CA VAL A 210 -8.32 11.48 -12.40
C VAL A 210 -7.10 12.22 -11.87
N ASN A 211 -5.91 11.71 -12.13
CA ASN A 211 -4.66 12.38 -11.81
C ASN A 211 -4.03 12.91 -13.09
N ILE A 212 -3.82 14.23 -13.15
CA ILE A 212 -3.08 14.90 -14.21
C ILE A 212 -1.74 15.36 -13.65
N VAL A 213 -0.65 15.01 -14.34
CA VAL A 213 0.72 15.39 -13.96
C VAL A 213 1.36 16.13 -15.13
N ILE A 214 1.62 17.41 -14.94
CA ILE A 214 2.29 18.25 -15.96
C ILE A 214 3.80 18.05 -15.82
N ASN A 215 4.45 17.72 -16.93
CA ASN A 215 5.91 17.52 -17.04
C ASN A 215 6.69 18.84 -17.03
#